data_AF-A0A0B7C0I3-F1
#
_entry.id   AF-A0A0B7C0I3-F1
#
_cell.length_a   1.000
_cell.length_b   1.000
_cell.length_c   1.000
_cell.angle_alpha   90.00
_cell.angle_beta   90.00
_cell.angle_gamma   90.00
#
_symmetry.space_group_name_H-M   'P 1'
#
loop_
_entity.id
_entity.type
_entity.pdbx_description
1 polymer ?
#
loop_
_entity_poly.entity_id
_entity_poly.type
_entity_poly.pdbx_seq_one_letter_code
_entity_poly.pdbx_strand_id
1 'polypeptide(L)' 'ELKLLSPKLETENLKFESERCIWLRPTNLQELLEIKINYPECKIVTGNTEIGIETKFKRCHYSVLVSPVLIKELK' A
#
# COMPACT_ATOMS: atom_id res chain seq x y z
N GLU A 1 -10.57 7.71 -13.14
CA GLU A 1 -9.91 6.74 -12.26
C GLU A 1 -8.63 6.24 -12.92
N LEU A 2 -7.56 6.03 -12.15
CA LEU A 2 -6.33 5.42 -12.67
C LEU A 2 -6.56 3.90 -12.77
N LYS A 3 -6.16 3.31 -13.90
CA LYS A 3 -6.30 1.87 -14.16
C LYS A 3 -4.94 1.29 -14.54
N LEU A 4 -4.69 0.05 -14.12
CA LEU A 4 -3.56 -0.71 -14.63
C LEU A 4 -3.81 -1.02 -16.11
N LEU A 5 -2.79 -0.83 -16.94
CA LEU A 5 -2.90 -1.00 -18.40
C LEU A 5 -2.69 -2.45 -18.85
N SER A 6 -2.12 -3.30 -17.99
CA SER A 6 -1.82 -4.69 -18.27
C SER A 6 -2.55 -5.60 -17.28
N PRO A 7 -3.33 -6.59 -17.75
CA PRO A 7 -4.03 -7.55 -16.88
C PRO A 7 -3.08 -8.34 -15.97
N LYS A 8 -1.85 -8.59 -16.43
CA LYS A 8 -0.83 -9.28 -15.64
C LYS A 8 -0.50 -8.53 -14.35
N LEU A 9 -0.52 -7.20 -14.39
CA LEU A 9 -0.24 -6.36 -13.23
C LEU A 9 -1.37 -6.39 -12.20
N GLU A 10 -2.54 -6.97 -12.48
CA GLU A 10 -3.63 -7.02 -11.49
C GLU A 10 -3.35 -8.02 -10.37
N THR A 11 -2.56 -9.06 -10.63
CA THR A 11 -2.32 -10.17 -9.69
C THR A 11 -0.91 -10.19 -9.11
N GLU A 12 0.01 -9.40 -9.65
CA GLU A 12 1.41 -9.38 -9.21
C GLU A 12 1.65 -8.43 -8.03
N ASN A 13 2.78 -8.63 -7.34
CA ASN A 13 3.28 -7.66 -6.38
C ASN A 13 3.65 -6.37 -7.14
N LEU A 14 3.21 -5.22 -6.64
CA LEU A 14 3.52 -3.93 -7.23
C LEU A 14 4.24 -3.03 -6.23
N LYS A 15 5.26 -2.33 -6.73
CA LYS A 15 5.92 -1.22 -6.05
C LYS A 15 5.79 0.02 -6.92
N PHE A 16 5.14 1.06 -6.39
CA PHE A 16 5.17 2.40 -6.96
C PHE A 16 6.04 3.28 -6.08
N GLU A 17 6.95 4.02 -6.70
CA GLU A 17 7.89 4.88 -5.99
C GLU A 17 7.78 6.29 -6.54
N SER A 18 7.69 7.25 -5.63
CA SER A 18 7.68 8.67 -5.92
C SER A 18 8.68 9.37 -5.02
N GLU A 19 8.93 10.65 -5.25
CA GLU A 19 9.79 11.46 -4.38
C GLU A 19 9.31 11.53 -2.92
N ARG A 20 8.02 11.27 -2.65
CA ARG A 20 7.41 11.46 -1.33
C ARG A 20 7.09 10.16 -0.61
N CYS A 21 6.74 9.10 -1.33
CA CYS A 21 6.39 7.83 -0.70
C CYS A 21 6.57 6.65 -1.65
N ILE A 22 6.68 5.48 -1.03
CA ILE A 22 6.65 4.16 -1.67
C ILE A 22 5.28 3.54 -1.36
N TRP A 23 4.62 3.05 -2.40
CA TRP A 23 3.40 2.26 -2.30
C TRP A 23 3.69 0.82 -2.66
N LEU A 24 3.45 -0.09 -1.72
CA LEU A 24 3.65 -1.53 -1.87
C LEU A 24 2.30 -2.24 -1.91
N ARG A 25 2.14 -3.20 -2.81
CA ARG A 25 0.96 -4.06 -2.89
C ARG A 25 1.37 -5.53 -2.81
N PRO A 26 1.50 -6.09 -1.59
CA PRO A 26 1.77 -7.52 -1.41
C PRO A 26 0.63 -8.38 -1.94
N THR A 27 0.98 -9.61 -2.34
CA THR A 27 0.01 -10.59 -2.89
C THR A 27 -0.43 -11.64 -1.88
N ASN A 28 0.33 -11.82 -0.80
CA ASN A 28 0.08 -12.81 0.24
C ASN A 28 0.47 -12.28 1.62
N LEU A 29 0.03 -12.98 2.67
CA LEU A 29 0.23 -12.56 4.05
C LEU A 29 1.71 -12.53 4.45
N GLN A 30 2.52 -13.45 3.93
CA GLN A 30 3.93 -13.53 4.26
C GLN A 30 4.70 -12.29 3.77
N GLU A 31 4.46 -11.85 2.53
CA GLU A 31 5.02 -10.59 2.01
C GLU A 31 4.61 -9.38 2.87
N LEU A 32 3.35 -9.32 3.31
CA LEU A 32 2.89 -8.23 4.18
C LEU A 32 3.63 -8.22 5.52
N LEU A 33 3.83 -9.39 6.13
CA LEU A 33 4.56 -9.52 7.39
C LEU A 33 6.03 -9.12 7.22
N GLU A 34 6.68 -9.56 6.16
CA GLU A 34 8.06 -9.16 5.84
C GLU A 34 8.18 -7.65 5.63
N ILE A 35 7.22 -7.03 4.92
CA ILE A 35 7.17 -5.58 4.77
C ILE A 35 7.01 -4.91 6.14
N LYS A 36 6.14 -5.43 7.01
CA LYS A 36 5.90 -4.83 8.33
C LYS A 36 7.11 -4.98 9.27
N ILE A 37 7.89 -6.05 9.13
CA ILE A 37 9.16 -6.23 9.85
C ILE A 37 10.22 -5.23 9.35
N ASN A 38 10.36 -5.08 8.04
CA ASN A 38 11.37 -4.20 7.43
C ASN A 38 11.00 -2.71 7.53
N TYR A 39 9.70 -2.40 7.55
CA TYR A 39 9.15 -1.06 7.66
C TYR A 39 8.07 -1.01 8.77
N PRO A 40 8.46 -1.05 10.05
CA PRO A 40 7.50 -1.04 11.16
C PRO A 40 6.55 0.16 11.14
N GLU A 41 7.03 1.30 10.63
CA GLU A 41 6.28 2.55 10.50
C GLU A 41 5.28 2.57 9.34
N CYS A 42 5.28 1.55 8.47
CA CYS A 42 4.43 1.54 7.28
C CYS A 42 2.95 1.58 7.65
N LYS A 43 2.17 2.35 6.88
CA LYS A 43 0.71 2.41 7.03
C LYS A 43 0.02 1.46 6.07
N ILE A 44 -0.85 0.61 6.61
CA ILE A 44 -1.72 -0.25 5.83
C ILE A 44 -2.92 0.57 5.35
N VAL A 45 -3.19 0.51 4.04
CA VAL A 45 -4.25 1.28 3.38
C VAL A 45 -5.16 0.32 2.62
N THR A 46 -6.31 -0.01 3.23
CA THR A 46 -7.41 -0.75 2.57
C THR A 46 -8.32 0.20 1.80
N GLY A 47 -8.61 1.35 2.40
CA GLY A 47 -9.25 2.51 1.78
C GLY A 47 -8.54 3.79 2.20
N ASN A 48 -8.65 4.85 1.40
CA ASN A 48 -7.92 6.10 1.62
C ASN A 48 -8.69 7.14 2.45
N THR A 49 -9.82 6.76 3.08
CA THR A 49 -10.71 7.71 3.77
C THR A 49 -10.08 8.29 5.03
N GLU A 50 -9.41 7.48 5.84
CA GLU A 50 -8.67 7.95 7.03
C GLU A 50 -7.35 8.62 6.62
N ILE A 51 -6.52 7.90 5.87
CA ILE A 51 -5.19 8.36 5.44
C ILE A 51 -5.28 9.67 4.64
N GLY A 52 -6.31 9.81 3.81
CA GLY A 52 -6.58 11.05 3.07
C GLY A 52 -6.85 12.23 4.01
N ILE A 53 -7.54 12.02 5.13
CA ILE A 53 -7.75 13.07 6.13
C ILE A 53 -6.44 13.40 6.85
N GLU A 54 -5.69 12.39 7.27
CA GLU A 54 -4.41 12.57 7.98
C GLU A 54 -3.39 13.32 7.14
N THR A 55 -3.22 12.91 5.89
CA THR A 55 -2.25 13.54 4.98
C THR A 55 -2.70 14.94 4.53
N LYS A 56 -3.99 15.14 4.23
CA LYS A 56 -4.49 16.43 3.72
C LYS A 56 -4.68 17.48 4.81
N PHE A 57 -5.32 17.12 5.92
CA PHE A 57 -5.74 18.09 6.94
C PHE A 57 -4.82 18.10 8.16
N LYS A 58 -4.26 16.95 8.55
CA LYS A 58 -3.32 16.87 9.68
C LYS A 58 -1.86 17.00 9.26
N ARG A 59 -1.57 17.06 7.95
CA ARG A 59 -0.22 17.12 7.37
C ARG A 59 0.68 15.97 7.81
N CYS A 60 0.08 14.82 8.14
CA CYS A 60 0.84 13.61 8.43
C CYS A 60 1.59 13.15 7.16
N HIS A 61 2.81 12.66 7.34
CA HIS A 61 3.61 12.12 6.26
C HIS A 61 3.88 10.63 6.49
N TYR A 62 3.62 9.82 5.47
CA TYR A 62 3.86 8.38 5.49
C TYR A 62 4.75 8.01 4.32
N SER A 63 5.99 7.63 4.61
CA SER A 63 7.00 7.29 3.61
C SER A 63 6.73 5.93 2.94
N VAL A 64 6.10 5.00 3.66
CA VAL A 64 5.73 3.67 3.15
C VAL A 64 4.26 3.39 3.40
N LEU A 65 3.54 3.16 2.31
CA LEU A 65 2.13 2.80 2.29
C LEU A 65 1.98 1.39 1.72
N VAL A 66 1.13 0.57 2.33
CA VAL A 66 0.96 -0.84 1.96
C VAL A 66 -0.51 -1.13 1.73
N SER A 67 -0.87 -1.62 0.54
CA SER A 67 -2.24 -2.02 0.23
C SER A 67 -2.37 -3.54 0.22
N PRO A 68 -3.13 -4.15 1.15
CA PRO A 68 -3.26 -5.60 1.25
C PRO A 68 -4.41 -6.17 0.39
N VAL A 69 -4.89 -5.42 -0.62
CA VAL A 69 -6.14 -5.72 -1.36
C VAL A 69 -6.17 -7.11 -2.03
N LEU A 70 -5.00 -7.70 -2.31
CA LEU A 70 -4.88 -9.02 -2.94
C LEU A 70 -4.79 -10.18 -1.94
N ILE A 71 -4.54 -9.90 -0.66
CA ILE A 71 -4.35 -10.91 0.38
C ILE A 71 -5.71 -11.50 0.76
N LYS A 72 -5.90 -12.80 0.52
CA LYS A 72 -7.20 -13.47 0.65
C LYS A 72 -7.70 -13.52 2.09
N GLU A 73 -6.77 -13.66 3.03
CA GLU A 73 -7.03 -13.74 4.47
C GLU A 73 -7.54 -12.42 5.06
N LEU A 74 -7.36 -11.30 4.35
CA LEU A 74 -7.74 -9.95 4.78
C LEU A 74 -8.95 -9.39 4.02
N LYS A 75 -9.67 -10.25 3.29
CA LYS A 75 -10.90 -9.89 2.58
C LYS A 75 -12.13 -10.00 3.46
#